data_AF-A0A7X7GTZ5-F1
#
_entry.id   AF-A0A7X7GTZ5-F1
#
_cell.length_a   1.000
_cell.length_b   1.000
_cell.length_c   1.000
_cell.angle_alpha   90.00
_cell.angle_beta   90.00
_cell.angle_gamma   90.00
#
_symmetry.space_group_name_H-M   'P 1'
#
loop_
_entity.id
_entity.type
_entity.pdbx_description
1 polymer ?
#
loop_
_entity_poly.entity_id
_entity_poly.type
_entity_poly.pdbx_seq_one_letter_code
_entity_poly.pdbx_strand_id
1 'polypeptide(L)'
;MLLIGSRAIRYHFPDFREPRDWDVIGTDEDIARLDGILERSTRHSQRRDKVHYLLGDVMVEVANASAVPYWKLVDEAFRDAPTIEEPSLGTLRVAPAPYLLLTKQCGLIYHIVHWHKNLEDFYYLRDRIPFIPDAVAALLPHALDDSRRMFGANHARAARECSGCHPDLPPPRDADLHALLHERLKLGATTAIGEEGAWDAFPNATPQDRRPKMISLFAEEAMVLAAERFLGPALDEASRDPRQLIRWALRNLITSRLPESWRYFGVNYYRDIAARIPERWVDSIRDLESLRPVC
;
A
#
# COMPACT_ATOMS: atom_id res chain seq x y z
N MET A 1 -15.72 12.79 18.07
CA MET A 1 -14.84 12.35 16.95
C MET A 1 -13.62 11.56 17.44
N LEU A 2 -13.06 10.71 16.57
CA LEU A 2 -11.83 9.93 16.77
C LEU A 2 -10.75 10.39 15.77
N LEU A 3 -9.61 10.85 16.27
CA LEU A 3 -8.41 11.21 15.50
C LEU A 3 -7.69 9.96 15.01
N ILE A 4 -7.47 9.90 13.71
CA ILE A 4 -6.70 8.86 13.01
C ILE A 4 -5.57 9.51 12.20
N GLY A 5 -4.91 8.73 11.34
CA GLY A 5 -3.96 9.26 10.37
C GLY A 5 -2.71 9.87 11.00
N SER A 6 -2.09 10.82 10.29
CA SER A 6 -0.73 11.27 10.60
C SER A 6 -0.61 12.07 11.90
N ARG A 7 -1.68 12.77 12.32
CA ARG A 7 -1.74 13.46 13.62
C ARG A 7 -1.88 12.50 14.79
N ALA A 8 -2.67 11.44 14.65
CA ALA A 8 -2.73 10.39 15.66
C ALA A 8 -1.37 9.70 15.82
N ILE A 9 -0.63 9.47 14.72
CA ILE A 9 0.73 8.91 14.79
C ILE A 9 1.64 9.84 15.61
N ARG A 10 1.63 11.14 15.33
CA ARG A 10 2.48 12.10 16.04
C ARG A 10 2.16 12.23 17.52
N TYR A 11 0.91 12.04 17.92
CA TYR A 11 0.54 11.98 19.33
C TYR A 11 1.30 10.86 20.07
N HIS A 12 1.38 9.67 19.47
CA HIS A 12 2.11 8.53 20.06
C HIS A 12 3.63 8.65 19.89
N PHE A 13 4.08 9.28 18.80
CA PHE A 13 5.49 9.41 18.45
C PHE A 13 5.84 10.85 18.07
N PRO A 14 6.28 11.68 19.03
CA PRO A 14 6.54 13.11 18.80
C PRO A 14 7.62 13.42 17.74
N ASP A 15 8.52 12.47 17.47
CA ASP A 15 9.55 12.55 16.42
C ASP A 15 9.02 12.26 15.01
N PHE A 16 7.73 11.88 14.87
CA PHE A 16 7.11 11.67 13.57
C PHE A 16 6.99 12.99 12.79
N ARG A 17 7.19 12.90 11.47
CA ARG A 17 7.13 14.04 10.53
C ARG A 17 5.88 14.90 10.73
N GLU A 18 5.97 16.18 10.38
CA GLU A 18 4.85 17.11 10.50
C GLU A 18 3.61 16.65 9.70
N PRO A 19 2.45 16.46 10.34
CA PRO A 19 1.18 16.21 9.69
C PRO A 19 0.71 17.44 8.90
N ARG A 20 0.03 17.21 7.77
CA ARG A 20 -0.43 18.31 6.88
C ARG A 20 -1.94 18.54 6.95
N ASP A 21 -2.65 17.60 7.53
CA ASP A 21 -4.09 17.45 7.51
C ASP A 21 -4.55 16.86 8.85
N TRP A 22 -5.84 16.97 9.12
CA TRP A 22 -6.53 16.24 10.18
C TRP A 22 -7.34 15.12 9.54
N ASP A 23 -7.10 13.89 9.96
CA ASP A 23 -7.94 12.75 9.60
C ASP A 23 -8.76 12.37 10.83
N VAL A 24 -10.08 12.51 10.78
CA VAL A 24 -10.97 12.17 11.90
C VAL A 24 -12.13 11.29 11.45
N ILE A 25 -12.65 10.49 12.36
CA ILE A 25 -13.92 9.80 12.25
C ILE A 25 -14.95 10.57 13.07
N GLY A 26 -16.11 10.86 12.47
CA GLY A 26 -17.20 11.57 13.13
C GLY A 26 -18.56 11.03 12.71
N THR A 27 -19.58 11.37 13.48
CA THR A 27 -20.99 11.07 13.17
C THR A 27 -21.64 12.19 12.33
N ASP A 28 -22.89 12.00 11.91
CA ASP A 28 -23.67 13.08 11.30
C ASP A 28 -23.85 14.29 12.24
N GLU A 29 -23.91 14.06 13.57
CA GLU A 29 -23.95 15.14 14.58
C GLU A 29 -22.63 15.92 14.63
N ASP A 30 -21.50 15.21 14.59
CA ASP A 30 -20.18 15.86 14.51
C ASP A 30 -20.08 16.71 13.24
N ILE A 31 -20.51 16.18 12.09
CA ILE A 31 -20.53 16.89 10.80
C ILE A 31 -21.44 18.12 10.86
N ALA A 32 -22.66 18.00 11.39
CA ALA A 32 -23.59 19.11 11.53
C ALA A 32 -23.04 20.21 12.45
N ARG A 33 -22.33 19.82 13.52
CA ARG A 33 -21.62 20.78 14.38
C ARG A 33 -20.50 21.48 13.60
N LEU A 34 -19.66 20.74 12.88
CA LEU A 34 -18.56 21.29 12.09
C LEU A 34 -19.05 22.22 10.97
N ASP A 35 -20.19 21.93 10.34
CA ASP A 35 -20.82 22.81 9.35
C ASP A 35 -21.16 24.20 9.89
N GLY A 36 -21.39 24.31 11.21
CA GLY A 36 -21.66 25.59 11.88
C GLY A 36 -20.40 26.39 12.22
N ILE A 37 -19.20 25.82 12.11
CA ILE A 37 -17.95 26.44 12.59
C ILE A 37 -16.79 26.41 11.59
N LEU A 38 -16.80 25.49 10.61
CA LEU A 38 -15.75 25.35 9.61
C LEU A 38 -16.33 25.49 8.19
N GLU A 39 -15.52 26.05 7.30
CA GLU A 39 -15.84 26.11 5.87
C GLU A 39 -15.60 24.74 5.22
N ARG A 40 -16.56 24.24 4.44
CA ARG A 40 -16.35 23.04 3.62
C ARG A 40 -15.40 23.35 2.45
N SER A 41 -14.39 22.51 2.25
CA SER A 41 -13.44 22.64 1.14
C SER A 41 -14.15 22.53 -0.22
N THR A 42 -13.98 23.52 -1.09
CA THR A 42 -14.46 23.52 -2.48
C THR A 42 -13.54 22.76 -3.44
N ARG A 43 -12.31 22.45 -3.02
CA ARG A 43 -11.29 21.74 -3.83
C ARG A 43 -11.46 20.22 -3.82
N HIS A 44 -12.28 19.69 -2.93
CA HIS A 44 -12.46 18.25 -2.71
C HIS A 44 -13.93 17.88 -2.78
N SER A 45 -14.21 16.69 -3.31
CA SER A 45 -15.58 16.18 -3.39
C SER A 45 -16.15 15.95 -1.99
N GLN A 46 -17.33 16.53 -1.75
CA GLN A 46 -18.11 16.29 -0.54
C GLN A 46 -18.98 15.06 -0.77
N ARG A 47 -18.77 14.01 0.02
CA ARG A 47 -19.46 12.72 -0.13
C ARG A 47 -20.13 12.33 1.17
N ARG A 48 -21.16 11.48 1.07
CA ARG A 48 -21.86 10.96 2.26
C ARG A 48 -20.91 10.23 3.22
N ASP A 49 -19.93 9.50 2.67
CA ASP A 49 -18.96 8.72 3.43
C ASP A 49 -17.74 9.53 3.89
N LYS A 50 -17.50 10.72 3.32
CA LYS A 50 -16.36 11.57 3.65
C LYS A 50 -16.61 13.05 3.32
N VAL A 51 -16.44 13.90 4.31
CA VAL A 51 -16.59 15.37 4.21
C VAL A 51 -15.22 16.03 4.42
N HIS A 52 -14.96 17.13 3.74
CA HIS A 52 -13.68 17.85 3.81
C HIS A 52 -13.93 19.30 4.21
N TYR A 53 -13.25 19.78 5.25
CA TYR A 53 -13.30 21.13 5.76
C TYR A 53 -11.94 21.82 5.70
N LEU A 54 -11.94 23.13 5.89
CA LEU A 54 -10.75 23.96 6.09
C LEU A 54 -10.73 24.49 7.52
N LEU A 55 -9.63 24.27 8.22
CA LEU A 55 -9.28 24.91 9.48
C LEU A 55 -8.10 25.84 9.23
N GLY A 56 -8.39 27.11 8.95
CA GLY A 56 -7.42 28.00 8.29
C GLY A 56 -7.01 27.41 6.93
N ASP A 57 -5.71 27.21 6.73
CA ASP A 57 -5.17 26.58 5.51
C ASP A 57 -5.00 25.05 5.62
N VAL A 58 -5.39 24.45 6.74
CA VAL A 58 -5.21 23.02 7.03
C VAL A 58 -6.47 22.24 6.68
N MET A 59 -6.34 21.17 5.91
CA MET A 59 -7.46 20.28 5.57
C MET A 59 -7.91 19.49 6.80
N VAL A 60 -9.22 19.34 6.97
CA VAL A 60 -9.83 18.42 7.93
C VAL A 60 -10.71 17.44 7.16
N GLU A 61 -10.32 16.17 7.16
CA GLU A 61 -11.02 15.08 6.52
C GLU A 61 -11.83 14.30 7.55
N VAL A 62 -13.15 14.28 7.39
CA VAL A 62 -14.08 13.60 8.30
C VAL A 62 -14.64 12.37 7.60
N ALA A 63 -14.21 11.19 8.01
CA ALA A 63 -14.82 9.93 7.63
C ALA A 63 -16.12 9.73 8.43
N ASN A 64 -17.24 9.53 7.73
CA ASN A 64 -18.56 9.51 8.36
C ASN A 64 -18.93 8.11 8.90
N ALA A 65 -18.90 7.95 10.22
CA ALA A 65 -19.30 6.75 10.93
C ALA A 65 -20.79 6.40 10.76
N SER A 66 -21.67 7.39 10.57
CA SER A 66 -23.09 7.14 10.29
C SER A 66 -23.33 6.55 8.90
N ALA A 67 -22.39 6.74 7.96
CA ALA A 67 -22.53 6.31 6.58
C ALA A 67 -21.79 5.01 6.25
N VAL A 68 -20.73 4.68 6.99
CA VAL A 68 -19.86 3.52 6.70
C VAL A 68 -19.78 2.61 7.92
N PRO A 69 -20.26 1.35 7.83
CA PRO A 69 -20.26 0.41 8.96
C PRO A 69 -18.88 0.19 9.59
N TYR A 70 -17.81 0.17 8.78
CA TYR A 70 -16.44 0.04 9.28
C TYR A 70 -16.05 1.22 10.20
N TRP A 71 -16.35 2.46 9.80
CA TRP A 71 -16.03 3.62 10.62
C TRP A 71 -16.85 3.68 11.91
N LYS A 72 -18.10 3.21 11.88
CA LYS A 72 -18.90 3.01 13.11
C LYS A 72 -18.24 2.02 14.06
N LEU A 73 -17.85 0.85 13.56
CA LEU A 73 -17.20 -0.19 14.34
C LEU A 73 -15.91 0.33 15.00
N VAL A 74 -15.10 1.08 14.25
CA VAL A 74 -13.86 1.69 14.74
C VAL A 74 -14.14 2.74 15.82
N ASP A 75 -15.14 3.62 15.60
CA ASP A 75 -15.49 4.65 16.57
C ASP A 75 -15.97 4.05 17.90
N GLU A 76 -16.77 2.97 17.84
CA GLU A 76 -17.24 2.22 19.00
C GLU A 76 -16.10 1.47 19.71
N ALA A 77 -15.23 0.80 18.95
CA ALA A 77 -14.10 0.04 19.48
C ALA A 77 -13.11 0.91 20.27
N PHE A 78 -13.01 2.20 19.93
CA PHE A 78 -12.09 3.14 20.56
C PHE A 78 -12.80 4.25 21.34
N ARG A 79 -14.00 3.99 21.87
CA ARG A 79 -14.77 4.94 22.68
C ARG A 79 -14.03 5.46 23.91
N ASP A 80 -13.20 4.61 24.52
CA ASP A 80 -12.48 4.90 25.76
C ASP A 80 -11.00 5.24 25.51
N ALA A 81 -10.63 5.53 24.25
CA ALA A 81 -9.27 5.91 23.92
C ALA A 81 -8.89 7.27 24.53
N PRO A 82 -7.60 7.53 24.82
CA PRO A 82 -7.13 8.81 25.34
C PRO A 82 -7.57 9.98 24.47
N THR A 83 -7.84 11.12 25.09
CA THR A 83 -8.33 12.31 24.39
C THR A 83 -7.29 13.42 24.33
N ILE A 84 -7.41 14.26 23.30
CA ILE A 84 -6.76 15.56 23.20
C ILE A 84 -7.82 16.64 22.96
N GLU A 85 -7.49 17.87 23.33
CA GLU A 85 -8.33 19.03 23.07
C GLU A 85 -7.79 19.81 21.87
N GLU A 86 -8.66 20.10 20.90
CA GLU A 86 -8.36 20.98 19.78
C GLU A 86 -9.44 22.10 19.76
N PRO A 87 -9.07 23.40 19.82
CA PRO A 87 -10.03 24.49 19.99
C PRO A 87 -11.21 24.55 19.00
N SER A 88 -11.00 24.16 17.75
CA SER A 88 -12.01 24.18 16.69
C SER A 88 -12.69 22.82 16.49
N LEU A 89 -11.98 21.71 16.70
CA LEU A 89 -12.52 20.37 16.51
C LEU A 89 -13.15 19.79 17.80
N GLY A 90 -12.86 20.36 18.96
CA GLY A 90 -13.29 19.92 20.28
C GLY A 90 -12.45 18.76 20.82
N THR A 91 -13.01 17.98 21.74
CA THR A 91 -12.38 16.78 22.29
C THR A 91 -12.27 15.68 21.21
N LEU A 92 -11.04 15.22 20.96
CA LEU A 92 -10.74 14.15 20.02
C LEU A 92 -10.18 12.95 20.77
N ARG A 93 -10.84 11.79 20.66
CA ARG A 93 -10.23 10.49 21.03
C ARG A 93 -9.08 10.21 20.08
N VAL A 94 -7.99 9.60 20.52
CA VAL A 94 -6.84 9.28 19.66
C VAL A 94 -6.77 7.78 19.41
N ALA A 95 -6.88 7.37 18.15
CA ALA A 95 -6.80 5.95 17.81
C ALA A 95 -5.44 5.35 18.22
N PRO A 96 -5.42 4.09 18.68
CA PRO A 96 -4.21 3.47 19.21
C PRO A 96 -3.18 3.21 18.09
N ALA A 97 -1.89 3.36 18.40
CA ALA A 97 -0.82 3.20 17.42
C ALA A 97 -0.87 1.88 16.61
N PRO A 98 -1.17 0.70 17.20
CA PRO A 98 -1.34 -0.55 16.44
C PRO A 98 -2.44 -0.48 15.36
N TYR A 99 -3.52 0.27 15.61
CA TYR A 99 -4.58 0.45 14.62
C TYR A 99 -4.12 1.35 13.45
N LEU A 100 -3.32 2.37 13.74
CA LEU A 100 -2.72 3.23 12.72
C LEU A 100 -1.75 2.44 11.83
N LEU A 101 -0.99 1.50 12.39
CA LEU A 101 -0.13 0.58 11.63
C LEU A 101 -0.98 -0.31 10.70
N LEU A 102 -2.03 -0.94 11.24
CA LEU A 102 -2.92 -1.82 10.50
C LEU A 102 -3.55 -1.09 9.30
N THR A 103 -4.12 0.09 9.51
CA THR A 103 -4.78 0.85 8.44
C THR A 103 -3.81 1.30 7.35
N LYS A 104 -2.58 1.68 7.71
CA LYS A 104 -1.51 1.98 6.73
C LYS A 104 -1.20 0.76 5.88
N GLN A 105 -1.07 -0.41 6.49
CA GLN A 105 -0.78 -1.66 5.80
C GLN A 105 -1.90 -2.05 4.81
N CYS A 106 -3.17 -1.99 5.24
CA CYS A 106 -4.33 -2.31 4.40
C CYS A 106 -4.44 -1.37 3.19
N GLY A 107 -4.21 -0.05 3.37
CA GLY A 107 -4.28 0.91 2.27
C GLY A 107 -3.18 0.71 1.22
N LEU A 108 -1.99 0.28 1.64
CA LEU A 108 -0.83 0.12 0.76
C LEU A 108 -1.02 -0.96 -0.31
N ILE A 109 -1.83 -2.00 -0.03
CA ILE A 109 -2.06 -3.09 -0.99
C ILE A 109 -3.11 -2.76 -2.06
N TYR A 110 -3.83 -1.64 -1.98
CA TYR A 110 -4.89 -1.26 -2.95
C TYR A 110 -4.63 0.07 -3.67
N HIS A 111 -3.37 0.43 -3.95
CA HIS A 111 -3.05 1.61 -4.78
C HIS A 111 -3.52 2.96 -4.19
N ILE A 112 -3.12 3.24 -2.95
CA ILE A 112 -3.38 4.52 -2.29
C ILE A 112 -2.57 5.69 -2.90
N VAL A 113 -3.17 6.89 -2.91
CA VAL A 113 -2.50 8.14 -3.29
C VAL A 113 -1.32 8.39 -2.34
N HIS A 114 -0.23 8.96 -2.86
CA HIS A 114 1.02 9.16 -2.11
C HIS A 114 1.60 7.85 -1.51
N TRP A 115 1.55 6.76 -2.28
CA TRP A 115 1.98 5.42 -1.85
C TRP A 115 3.35 5.42 -1.13
N HIS A 116 4.38 6.07 -1.68
CA HIS A 116 5.72 6.13 -1.06
C HIS A 116 5.72 6.79 0.32
N LYS A 117 4.98 7.89 0.50
CA LYS A 117 4.82 8.55 1.80
C LYS A 117 4.17 7.59 2.81
N ASN A 118 3.13 6.88 2.39
CA ASN A 118 2.44 5.92 3.25
C ASN A 118 3.30 4.69 3.56
N LEU A 119 4.18 4.28 2.65
CA LEU A 119 5.13 3.20 2.88
C LEU A 119 6.15 3.61 3.96
N GLU A 120 6.72 4.81 3.89
CA GLU A 120 7.63 5.29 4.93
C GLU A 120 6.93 5.44 6.29
N ASP A 121 5.70 5.96 6.31
CA ASP A 121 4.88 6.00 7.53
C ASP A 121 4.67 4.58 8.11
N PHE A 122 4.40 3.59 7.25
CA PHE A 122 4.22 2.20 7.65
C PHE A 122 5.50 1.62 8.28
N TYR A 123 6.66 1.78 7.64
CA TYR A 123 7.93 1.29 8.20
C TYR A 123 8.29 2.02 9.50
N TYR A 124 8.08 3.33 9.57
CA TYR A 124 8.28 4.10 10.79
C TYR A 124 7.51 3.52 11.98
N LEU A 125 6.24 3.19 11.77
CA LEU A 125 5.35 2.59 12.76
C LEU A 125 5.74 1.14 13.09
N ARG A 126 5.96 0.32 12.07
CA ARG A 126 6.28 -1.10 12.21
C ARG A 126 7.56 -1.31 13.01
N ASP A 127 8.56 -0.45 12.82
CA ASP A 127 9.83 -0.55 13.53
C ASP A 127 9.70 -0.14 15.03
N ARG A 128 8.57 0.46 15.44
CA ARG A 128 8.30 0.94 16.81
C ARG A 128 7.16 0.20 17.54
N ILE A 129 6.31 -0.50 16.80
CA ILE A 129 5.15 -1.21 17.36
C ILE A 129 5.46 -2.71 17.40
N PRO A 130 5.72 -3.30 18.59
CA PRO A 130 6.22 -4.66 18.70
C PRO A 130 5.15 -5.74 18.45
N PHE A 131 3.87 -5.43 18.67
CA PHE A 131 2.76 -6.34 18.43
C PHE A 131 1.44 -5.60 18.21
N ILE A 132 0.47 -6.28 17.61
CA ILE A 132 -0.90 -5.78 17.42
C ILE A 132 -1.80 -6.54 18.42
N PRO A 133 -2.50 -5.84 19.34
CA PRO A 133 -3.43 -6.49 20.26
C PRO A 133 -4.59 -7.17 19.53
N ASP A 134 -5.12 -8.27 20.06
CA ASP A 134 -6.22 -9.05 19.46
C ASP A 134 -7.44 -8.20 19.11
N ALA A 135 -7.82 -7.26 19.99
CA ALA A 135 -8.94 -6.36 19.75
C ALA A 135 -8.74 -5.47 18.51
N VAL A 136 -7.48 -5.08 18.21
CA VAL A 136 -7.15 -4.33 16.99
C VAL A 136 -7.03 -5.29 15.80
N ALA A 137 -6.45 -6.47 15.98
CA ALA A 137 -6.33 -7.48 14.93
C ALA A 137 -7.70 -7.95 14.42
N ALA A 138 -8.71 -8.01 15.29
CA ALA A 138 -10.10 -8.31 14.94
C ALA A 138 -10.72 -7.31 13.95
N LEU A 139 -10.18 -6.10 13.83
CA LEU A 139 -10.61 -5.09 12.85
C LEU A 139 -10.06 -5.35 11.44
N LEU A 140 -9.07 -6.24 11.28
CA LEU A 140 -8.38 -6.47 10.00
C LEU A 140 -9.33 -6.83 8.84
N PRO A 141 -10.27 -7.79 8.98
CA PRO A 141 -11.19 -8.14 7.89
C PRO A 141 -12.03 -6.93 7.46
N HIS A 142 -12.50 -6.14 8.42
CA HIS A 142 -13.31 -4.96 8.15
C HIS A 142 -12.51 -3.84 7.48
N ALA A 143 -11.26 -3.64 7.91
CA ALA A 143 -10.35 -2.66 7.30
C ALA A 143 -10.00 -3.03 5.85
N LEU A 144 -9.83 -4.33 5.59
CA LEU A 144 -9.61 -4.88 4.24
C LEU A 144 -10.82 -4.65 3.35
N ASP A 145 -12.02 -4.97 3.83
CA ASP A 145 -13.26 -4.77 3.08
C ASP A 145 -13.49 -3.29 2.75
N ASP A 146 -13.26 -2.39 3.71
CA ASP A 146 -13.37 -0.96 3.46
C ASP A 146 -12.31 -0.45 2.48
N SER A 147 -11.06 -0.92 2.59
CA SER A 147 -10.00 -0.58 1.63
C SER A 147 -10.35 -1.08 0.22
N ARG A 148 -10.88 -2.30 0.10
CA ARG A 148 -11.35 -2.87 -1.17
C ARG A 148 -12.52 -2.07 -1.74
N ARG A 149 -13.45 -1.61 -0.90
CA ARG A 149 -14.57 -0.74 -1.32
C ARG A 149 -14.04 0.61 -1.83
N MET A 150 -13.13 1.24 -1.10
CA MET A 150 -12.61 2.58 -1.41
C MET A 150 -11.74 2.58 -2.67
N PHE A 151 -10.91 1.57 -2.84
CA PHE A 151 -9.87 1.55 -3.86
C PHE A 151 -10.08 0.49 -4.94
N GLY A 152 -11.10 -0.36 -4.82
CA GLY A 152 -11.34 -1.49 -5.73
C GLY A 152 -11.44 -1.09 -7.20
N ALA A 153 -12.06 0.05 -7.52
CA ALA A 153 -12.13 0.54 -8.89
C ALA A 153 -10.75 0.95 -9.44
N ASN A 154 -9.89 1.55 -8.61
CA ASN A 154 -8.52 1.90 -8.99
C ASN A 154 -7.64 0.66 -9.08
N HIS A 155 -7.83 -0.30 -8.19
CA HIS A 155 -7.16 -1.60 -8.21
C HIS A 155 -7.52 -2.41 -9.47
N ALA A 156 -8.80 -2.44 -9.87
CA ALA A 156 -9.23 -3.09 -11.11
C ALA A 156 -8.62 -2.45 -12.37
N ARG A 157 -8.32 -1.15 -12.30
CA ARG A 157 -7.64 -0.37 -13.35
C ARG A 157 -6.12 -0.41 -13.27
N ALA A 158 -5.52 -0.84 -12.15
CA ALA A 158 -4.09 -1.07 -12.02
C ALA A 158 -3.73 -2.33 -12.83
N ALA A 159 -3.59 -2.11 -14.14
CA ALA A 159 -3.46 -3.15 -15.12
C ALA A 159 -2.00 -3.61 -15.25
N ARG A 160 -1.66 -4.66 -14.50
CA ARG A 160 -0.96 -5.83 -15.04
C ARG A 160 -1.16 -7.00 -14.10
N GLU A 161 -1.59 -8.12 -14.65
CA GLU A 161 -1.44 -9.41 -14.01
C GLU A 161 0.06 -9.72 -14.01
N CYS A 162 0.61 -10.10 -12.85
CA CYS A 162 1.88 -10.81 -12.81
C CYS A 162 1.59 -12.24 -13.25
N SER A 163 1.31 -12.39 -14.54
CA SER A 163 1.02 -13.66 -15.15
C SER A 163 2.31 -14.22 -15.73
N GLY A 164 2.59 -15.49 -15.43
CA GLY A 164 3.87 -16.14 -15.74
C GLY A 164 4.45 -16.88 -14.54
N CYS A 165 4.39 -16.24 -13.36
CA CYS A 165 4.91 -16.78 -12.10
C CYS A 165 3.82 -17.31 -11.14
N HIS A 166 2.55 -17.28 -11.56
CA HIS A 166 1.43 -17.77 -10.77
C HIS A 166 0.49 -18.59 -11.65
N PRO A 167 0.25 -19.88 -11.31
CA PRO A 167 -0.52 -20.80 -12.15
C PRO A 167 -1.99 -20.40 -12.31
N ASP A 168 -2.53 -19.63 -11.35
CA ASP A 168 -3.93 -19.20 -11.34
C ASP A 168 -4.20 -17.96 -12.21
N LEU A 169 -3.17 -17.36 -12.81
CA LEU A 169 -3.31 -16.16 -13.65
C LEU A 169 -3.10 -16.49 -15.14
N PRO A 170 -3.94 -15.95 -16.04
CA PRO A 170 -3.83 -16.23 -17.47
C PRO A 170 -2.51 -15.67 -18.03
N PRO A 171 -1.80 -16.37 -18.93
CA PRO A 171 -0.46 -15.99 -19.38
C PRO A 171 -0.42 -14.56 -19.96
N PRO A 172 0.69 -13.84 -19.81
CA PRO A 172 0.78 -12.46 -20.25
C PRO A 172 0.78 -12.41 -21.80
N ARG A 173 0.38 -11.25 -22.36
CA ARG A 173 0.30 -11.07 -23.82
C ARG A 173 1.63 -11.30 -24.55
N ASP A 174 2.75 -11.14 -23.84
CA ASP A 174 4.12 -11.28 -24.35
C ASP A 174 4.88 -12.39 -23.60
N ALA A 175 4.23 -13.53 -23.33
CA ALA A 175 4.78 -14.64 -22.53
C ALA A 175 6.21 -15.07 -22.92
N ASP A 176 6.54 -14.99 -24.21
CA ASP A 176 7.88 -15.33 -24.70
C ASP A 176 8.95 -14.34 -24.21
N LEU A 177 8.68 -13.02 -24.21
CA LEU A 177 9.61 -12.01 -23.70
C LEU A 177 9.76 -12.14 -22.19
N HIS A 178 8.64 -12.35 -21.47
CA HIS A 178 8.63 -12.52 -20.03
C HIS A 178 9.53 -13.69 -19.59
N ALA A 179 9.34 -14.87 -20.21
CA ALA A 179 10.16 -16.05 -19.95
C ALA A 179 11.65 -15.82 -20.27
N LEU A 180 11.96 -15.17 -21.39
CA LEU A 180 13.34 -14.82 -21.75
C LEU A 180 13.99 -13.89 -20.71
N LEU A 181 13.25 -12.94 -20.17
CA LEU A 181 13.75 -12.02 -19.14
C LEU A 181 14.03 -12.77 -17.83
N HIS A 182 13.19 -13.72 -17.43
CA HIS A 182 13.49 -14.57 -16.26
C HIS A 182 14.82 -15.32 -16.40
N GLU A 183 15.10 -15.91 -17.57
CA GLU A 183 16.37 -16.61 -17.82
C GLU A 183 17.58 -15.67 -17.74
N ARG A 184 17.41 -14.39 -18.08
CA ARG A 184 18.50 -13.39 -18.04
C ARG A 184 18.70 -12.75 -16.68
N LEU A 185 17.64 -12.63 -15.88
CA LEU A 185 17.62 -11.77 -14.68
C LEU A 185 17.56 -12.54 -13.36
N LYS A 186 17.64 -13.86 -13.45
CA LYS A 186 17.54 -14.79 -12.34
C LYS A 186 18.47 -14.47 -11.16
N LEU A 187 17.92 -14.44 -9.95
CA LEU A 187 18.68 -14.18 -8.73
C LEU A 187 19.08 -15.47 -8.00
N GLY A 188 19.89 -16.30 -8.67
CA GLY A 188 20.41 -17.57 -8.16
C GLY A 188 19.60 -18.78 -8.63
N ALA A 189 19.71 -19.90 -7.91
CA ALA A 189 18.89 -21.10 -8.20
C ALA A 189 17.47 -20.93 -7.64
N THR A 190 16.76 -19.88 -8.06
CA THR A 190 15.32 -19.74 -7.86
C THR A 190 14.60 -20.59 -8.91
N THR A 191 13.82 -21.58 -8.50
CA THR A 191 12.96 -22.32 -9.42
C THR A 191 11.95 -21.36 -10.04
N ALA A 192 11.78 -21.41 -11.37
CA ALA A 192 10.70 -20.71 -12.06
C ALA A 192 9.36 -21.18 -11.47
N ILE A 193 8.47 -20.26 -11.13
CA ILE A 193 7.23 -20.58 -10.42
C ILE A 193 6.20 -21.06 -11.43
N GLY A 194 6.01 -22.37 -11.48
CA GLY A 194 4.97 -23.03 -12.27
C GLY A 194 4.47 -24.28 -11.57
N GLU A 195 3.98 -24.18 -10.33
CA GLU A 195 3.22 -25.22 -9.63
C GLU A 195 2.11 -24.60 -8.77
N GLU A 196 0.97 -25.29 -8.70
CA GLU A 196 -0.24 -24.94 -7.92
C GLU A 196 0.08 -24.54 -6.47
N GLY A 197 -0.58 -23.49 -5.97
CA GLY A 197 -0.42 -23.05 -4.59
C GLY A 197 0.71 -22.04 -4.39
N ALA A 198 0.74 -20.93 -5.12
CA ALA A 198 1.75 -19.89 -4.86
C ALA A 198 1.58 -19.19 -3.48
N TRP A 199 0.50 -19.43 -2.74
CA TRP A 199 0.43 -19.20 -1.28
C TRP A 199 1.15 -20.24 -0.46
N ASP A 200 1.13 -21.46 -0.98
CA ASP A 200 1.85 -22.61 -0.52
C ASP A 200 3.26 -22.69 -1.11
N ALA A 201 3.79 -21.64 -1.79
CA ALA A 201 4.95 -21.65 -2.70
C ALA A 201 6.26 -22.30 -2.21
N PHE A 202 6.34 -22.72 -0.96
CA PHE A 202 7.29 -23.72 -0.51
C PHE A 202 6.64 -24.55 0.61
N PRO A 203 5.72 -25.49 0.31
CA PRO A 203 4.92 -26.13 1.36
C PRO A 203 5.82 -26.94 2.30
N ASN A 204 6.95 -27.38 1.74
CA ASN A 204 8.00 -28.16 2.38
C ASN A 204 9.17 -27.31 2.92
N ALA A 205 9.19 -25.99 2.71
CA ALA A 205 10.23 -25.14 3.32
C ALA A 205 9.86 -24.74 4.73
N THR A 206 10.86 -24.75 5.60
CA THR A 206 10.74 -24.15 6.93
C THR A 206 10.44 -22.64 6.79
N PRO A 207 9.78 -22.00 7.78
CA PRO A 207 9.57 -20.55 7.78
C PRO A 207 10.87 -19.75 7.57
N GLN A 208 12.01 -20.28 8.02
CA GLN A 208 13.34 -19.70 7.89
C GLN A 208 13.84 -19.71 6.43
N ASP A 209 13.58 -20.79 5.68
CA ASP A 209 13.99 -20.92 4.27
C ASP A 209 13.00 -20.27 3.30
N ARG A 210 11.73 -20.16 3.70
CA ARG A 210 10.65 -19.64 2.85
C ARG A 210 10.82 -18.15 2.56
N ARG A 211 11.13 -17.34 3.58
CA ARG A 211 11.21 -15.87 3.44
C ARG A 211 12.29 -15.41 2.45
N PRO A 212 13.56 -15.86 2.53
CA PRO A 212 14.60 -15.44 1.57
C PRO A 212 14.28 -15.80 0.11
N LYS A 213 13.60 -16.93 -0.10
CA LYS A 213 13.15 -17.35 -1.43
C LYS A 213 12.05 -16.44 -1.95
N MET A 214 11.03 -16.15 -1.14
CA MET A 214 9.97 -15.21 -1.52
C MET A 214 10.52 -13.80 -1.80
N ILE A 215 11.48 -13.32 -1.00
CA ILE A 215 12.17 -12.05 -1.26
C ILE A 215 12.85 -12.06 -2.64
N SER A 216 13.57 -13.15 -2.95
CA SER A 216 14.30 -13.27 -4.22
C SER A 216 13.35 -13.35 -5.41
N LEU A 217 12.25 -14.11 -5.29
CA LEU A 217 11.21 -14.19 -6.32
C LEU A 217 10.55 -12.83 -6.57
N PHE A 218 10.19 -12.10 -5.51
CA PHE A 218 9.58 -10.78 -5.65
C PHE A 218 10.54 -9.77 -6.30
N ALA A 219 11.83 -9.85 -5.96
CA ALA A 219 12.87 -9.00 -6.55
C ALA A 219 13.10 -9.34 -8.03
N GLU A 220 13.15 -10.63 -8.39
CA GLU A 220 13.27 -11.10 -9.77
C GLU A 220 12.10 -10.63 -10.63
N GLU A 221 10.87 -10.82 -10.15
CA GLU A 221 9.67 -10.37 -10.84
C GLU A 221 9.65 -8.84 -11.03
N ALA A 222 10.08 -8.08 -10.01
CA ALA A 222 10.16 -6.63 -10.13
C ALA A 222 11.17 -6.19 -11.20
N MET A 223 12.29 -6.90 -11.33
CA MET A 223 13.28 -6.68 -12.39
C MET A 223 12.71 -7.02 -13.76
N VAL A 224 12.03 -8.17 -13.91
CA VAL A 224 11.39 -8.57 -15.17
C VAL A 224 10.34 -7.54 -15.61
N LEU A 225 9.44 -7.13 -14.72
CA LEU A 225 8.43 -6.10 -15.03
C LEU A 225 9.06 -4.75 -15.39
N ALA A 226 10.13 -4.35 -14.70
CA ALA A 226 10.86 -3.13 -15.04
C ALA A 226 11.51 -3.24 -16.43
N ALA A 227 12.10 -4.37 -16.78
CA ALA A 227 12.69 -4.63 -18.09
C ALA A 227 11.65 -4.67 -19.21
N GLU A 228 10.53 -5.36 -19.03
CA GLU A 228 9.43 -5.34 -20.00
C GLU A 228 8.95 -3.91 -20.26
N ARG A 229 8.82 -3.12 -19.19
CA ARG A 229 8.39 -1.73 -19.29
C ARG A 229 9.43 -0.87 -20.02
N PHE A 230 10.72 -1.13 -19.82
CA PHE A 230 11.83 -0.48 -20.53
C PHE A 230 11.89 -0.83 -22.03
N LEU A 231 11.61 -2.09 -22.37
CA LEU A 231 11.63 -2.62 -23.74
C LEU A 231 10.35 -2.31 -24.51
N GLY A 232 9.23 -2.05 -23.82
CA GLY A 232 7.95 -1.70 -24.43
C GLY A 232 7.95 -0.39 -25.23
N PRO A 233 6.91 -0.17 -26.06
CA PRO A 233 6.83 1.01 -26.90
C PRO A 233 6.57 2.30 -26.09
N ALA A 234 7.20 3.40 -26.53
CA ALA A 234 6.86 4.78 -26.17
C ALA A 234 6.83 5.12 -24.66
N LEU A 235 7.98 5.01 -24.01
CA LEU A 235 8.27 5.82 -22.81
C LEU A 235 9.17 6.98 -23.23
N ASP A 236 8.86 8.19 -22.75
CA ASP A 236 9.83 9.28 -22.78
C ASP A 236 11.11 8.87 -22.02
N GLU A 237 12.23 9.51 -22.35
CA GLU A 237 13.55 9.12 -21.82
C GLU A 237 13.61 9.23 -20.29
N ALA A 238 12.89 10.19 -19.70
CA ALA A 238 12.77 10.36 -18.25
C ALA A 238 12.03 9.18 -17.59
N SER A 239 11.03 8.59 -18.26
CA SER A 239 10.28 7.42 -17.82
C SER A 239 11.06 6.10 -17.99
N ARG A 240 12.22 6.13 -18.64
CA ARG A 240 13.13 4.97 -18.78
C ARG A 240 14.21 4.90 -17.69
N ASP A 241 14.22 5.80 -16.71
CA ASP A 241 15.13 5.71 -15.57
C ASP A 241 14.95 4.36 -14.84
N PRO A 242 15.97 3.48 -14.83
CA PRO A 242 15.87 2.15 -14.23
C PRO A 242 15.47 2.17 -12.76
N ARG A 243 15.85 3.21 -12.02
CA ARG A 243 15.48 3.36 -10.60
C ARG A 243 14.00 3.65 -10.43
N GLN A 244 13.44 4.48 -11.30
CA GLN A 244 12.01 4.76 -11.32
C GLN A 244 11.21 3.56 -11.80
N LEU A 245 11.72 2.81 -12.79
CA LEU A 245 11.09 1.59 -13.28
C LEU A 245 11.01 0.51 -12.21
N ILE A 246 12.05 0.32 -11.39
CA ILE A 246 12.00 -0.64 -10.28
C ILE A 246 11.02 -0.20 -9.19
N ARG A 247 11.04 1.08 -8.79
CA ARG A 247 10.06 1.60 -7.83
C ARG A 247 8.63 1.44 -8.34
N TRP A 248 8.41 1.70 -9.62
CA TRP A 248 7.15 1.45 -10.29
C TRP A 248 6.80 -0.04 -10.25
N ALA A 249 7.70 -0.94 -10.64
CA ALA A 249 7.45 -2.38 -10.70
C ALA A 249 7.09 -2.96 -9.33
N LEU A 250 7.86 -2.63 -8.29
CA LEU A 250 7.59 -3.05 -6.91
C LEU A 250 6.22 -2.58 -6.43
N ARG A 251 5.88 -1.31 -6.67
CA ARG A 251 4.55 -0.78 -6.35
C ARG A 251 3.46 -1.49 -7.16
N ASN A 252 3.69 -1.75 -8.44
CA ASN A 252 2.72 -2.42 -9.30
C ASN A 252 2.46 -3.84 -8.80
N LEU A 253 3.48 -4.63 -8.50
CA LEU A 253 3.32 -5.97 -7.92
C LEU A 253 2.46 -5.92 -6.65
N ILE A 254 2.78 -5.03 -5.72
CA ILE A 254 2.05 -4.87 -4.46
C ILE A 254 0.61 -4.40 -4.65
N THR A 255 0.29 -3.78 -5.79
CA THR A 255 -1.05 -3.21 -6.06
C THR A 255 -1.79 -3.90 -7.22
N SER A 256 -1.21 -4.96 -7.76
CA SER A 256 -1.70 -5.77 -8.89
C SER A 256 -2.75 -6.80 -8.47
N ARG A 257 -3.18 -7.64 -9.41
CA ARG A 257 -4.08 -8.79 -9.17
C ARG A 257 -3.44 -9.95 -8.41
N LEU A 258 -2.21 -9.80 -7.91
CA LEU A 258 -1.64 -10.77 -6.98
C LEU A 258 -2.57 -10.99 -5.78
N PRO A 259 -2.63 -12.23 -5.26
CA PRO A 259 -3.41 -12.49 -4.06
C PRO A 259 -3.04 -11.57 -2.88
N GLU A 260 -4.00 -11.31 -2.00
CA GLU A 260 -3.87 -10.33 -0.91
C GLU A 260 -2.64 -10.54 -0.05
N SER A 261 -2.36 -11.77 0.36
CA SER A 261 -1.25 -12.01 1.26
C SER A 261 0.13 -11.76 0.59
N TRP A 262 0.23 -11.70 -0.75
CA TRP A 262 1.49 -11.55 -1.52
C TRP A 262 1.77 -10.07 -1.61
N ARG A 263 0.68 -9.30 -1.79
CA ARG A 263 0.70 -7.87 -1.62
C ARG A 263 1.08 -7.48 -0.19
N TYR A 264 0.54 -8.16 0.83
CA TYR A 264 0.99 -7.99 2.21
C TYR A 264 2.47 -8.33 2.38
N PHE A 265 2.92 -9.46 1.84
CA PHE A 265 4.34 -9.84 1.89
C PHE A 265 5.21 -8.73 1.27
N GLY A 266 4.83 -8.25 0.08
CA GLY A 266 5.54 -7.18 -0.62
C GLY A 266 5.60 -5.87 0.17
N VAL A 267 4.52 -5.47 0.87
CA VAL A 267 4.54 -4.30 1.77
C VAL A 267 5.47 -4.55 2.96
N ASN A 268 5.30 -5.68 3.65
CA ASN A 268 6.03 -6.02 4.87
C ASN A 268 7.53 -6.22 4.64
N TYR A 269 7.95 -6.66 3.46
CA TYR A 269 9.34 -6.94 3.13
C TYR A 269 9.87 -6.05 2.00
N TYR A 270 9.18 -4.97 1.64
CA TYR A 270 9.58 -4.03 0.58
C TYR A 270 11.06 -3.63 0.66
N ARG A 271 11.57 -3.26 1.84
CA ARG A 271 12.98 -2.84 2.00
C ARG A 271 13.96 -3.99 1.69
N ASP A 272 13.65 -5.20 2.14
CA ASP A 272 14.48 -6.39 1.89
C ASP A 272 14.43 -6.82 0.42
N ILE A 273 13.24 -6.75 -0.20
CA ILE A 273 13.04 -7.01 -1.63
C ILE A 273 13.82 -5.99 -2.47
N ALA A 274 13.71 -4.70 -2.14
CA ALA A 274 14.44 -3.66 -2.85
C ALA A 274 15.96 -3.81 -2.69
N ALA A 275 16.44 -4.19 -1.49
CA ALA A 275 17.86 -4.45 -1.24
C ALA A 275 18.39 -5.72 -1.94
N ARG A 276 17.50 -6.66 -2.30
CA ARG A 276 17.88 -7.88 -3.01
C ARG A 276 18.19 -7.64 -4.48
N ILE A 277 17.66 -6.56 -5.07
CA ILE A 277 17.91 -6.15 -6.45
C ILE A 277 19.37 -5.67 -6.57
N PRO A 278 20.20 -6.24 -7.48
CA PRO A 278 21.61 -5.88 -7.60
C PRO A 278 21.80 -4.40 -7.91
N GLU A 279 22.79 -3.75 -7.29
CA GLU A 279 23.08 -2.33 -7.57
C GLU A 279 23.39 -2.06 -9.05
N ARG A 280 24.04 -3.03 -9.71
CA ARG A 280 24.37 -3.00 -11.14
C ARG A 280 23.16 -3.15 -12.06
N TRP A 281 21.96 -3.44 -11.53
CA TRP A 281 20.72 -3.52 -12.31
C TRP A 281 20.50 -2.31 -13.21
N VAL A 282 20.83 -1.11 -12.70
CA VAL A 282 20.70 0.16 -13.43
C VAL A 282 21.52 0.16 -14.73
N ASP A 283 22.67 -0.51 -14.72
CA ASP A 283 23.54 -0.65 -15.88
C ASP A 283 23.09 -1.84 -16.74
N SER A 284 22.76 -2.97 -16.10
CA SER A 284 22.42 -4.23 -16.79
C SER A 284 21.12 -4.19 -17.58
N ILE A 285 20.16 -3.33 -17.23
CA ILE A 285 18.90 -3.24 -17.99
C ILE A 285 19.12 -2.73 -19.42
N ARG A 286 20.21 -1.98 -19.67
CA ARG A 286 20.57 -1.49 -21.01
C ARG A 286 21.09 -2.62 -21.90
N ASP A 287 21.73 -3.64 -21.33
CA ASP A 287 22.18 -4.82 -22.08
C ASP A 287 21.01 -5.64 -22.64
N LEU A 288 19.78 -5.41 -22.14
CA LEU A 288 18.57 -6.05 -22.63
C LEU A 288 17.99 -5.36 -23.88
N GLU A 289 18.53 -4.22 -24.32
CA GLU A 289 18.01 -3.51 -25.50
C GLU A 289 17.98 -4.37 -26.76
N SER A 290 18.89 -5.35 -26.87
CA SER A 290 18.88 -6.32 -27.98
C SER A 290 17.64 -7.22 -28.02
N LEU A 291 16.90 -7.32 -26.90
CA LEU A 291 15.64 -8.07 -26.79
C LEU A 291 14.42 -7.22 -27.13
N ARG A 292 14.60 -5.94 -27.48
CA ARG A 292 13.49 -5.05 -27.85
C ARG A 292 12.77 -5.64 -29.07
N PRO A 293 11.44 -5.85 -29.00
CA PRO A 293 10.68 -6.31 -30.15
C PRO A 293 10.86 -5.33 -31.32
N VAL A 294 11.24 -5.83 -32.49
CA VAL A 294 11.27 -5.03 -33.72
C VAL A 294 9.81 -4.86 -34.15
N CYS A 295 9.32 -3.62 -34.12
CA CYS A 295 7.99 -3.28 -34.66
C CYS A 295 7.99 -3.32 -36.19
#